data_AF-A0A512UI66-F1
#
_entry.id   AF-A0A512UI66-F1
#
_cell.length_a   1.000
_cell.length_b   1.000
_cell.length_c   1.000
_cell.angle_alpha   90.00
_cell.angle_beta   90.00
_cell.angle_gamma   90.00
#
_symmetry.space_group_name_H-M   'P 1'
#
loop_
_entity.id
_entity.type
_entity.pdbx_description
1 polymer ?
#
loop_
_entity_poly.entity_id
_entity_poly.type
_entity_poly.pdbx_seq_one_letter_code
_entity_poly.pdbx_strand_id
1 'polypeptide(L)'
;MVAVSHFSSRPPTQSLYLPMIFQPVFLWAFQAFIPSTLGLTGATTNTGPGMAPYENPGNHSNVQAQMESFVGQLRSLIYHTHFNYPKFEANAEVLDKQVSHITASFNEVSPRTKHLSNQFRFTTKLFETMAVAAKYIRSKNMFGEPYCSMVREICDLHVTVLTMFNSHGLPDKVLVITPRKLRISSVDCVDSAMNI
;
A
#
# COMPACT_ATOMS: atom_id res chain seq x y z
N MET A 1 29.21 -67.20 15.92
CA MET A 1 27.89 -66.54 16.12
C MET A 1 28.14 -65.06 16.32
N VAL A 2 27.85 -64.25 15.30
CA VAL A 2 28.01 -62.78 15.33
C VAL A 2 26.64 -62.19 15.02
N ALA A 3 26.07 -61.48 16.00
CA ALA A 3 24.81 -60.78 15.84
C ALA A 3 25.06 -59.40 15.24
N VAL A 4 24.48 -59.15 14.06
CA VAL A 4 24.50 -57.84 13.39
C VAL A 4 23.15 -57.18 13.67
N SER A 5 23.12 -56.23 14.59
CA SER A 5 21.94 -55.39 14.87
C SER A 5 21.91 -54.21 13.91
N HIS A 6 20.92 -54.21 13.01
CA HIS A 6 20.58 -53.09 12.13
C HIS A 6 19.96 -51.94 12.94
N PHE A 7 20.67 -50.81 13.03
CA PHE A 7 20.15 -49.56 13.55
C PHE A 7 19.48 -48.77 12.41
N SER A 8 18.14 -48.70 12.42
CA SER A 8 17.36 -47.90 11.48
C SER A 8 17.23 -46.48 12.03
N SER A 9 18.05 -45.56 11.53
CA SER A 9 17.97 -44.13 11.84
C SER A 9 16.93 -43.47 10.94
N ARG A 10 15.69 -43.34 11.42
CA ARG A 10 14.73 -42.38 10.83
C ARG A 10 15.00 -40.99 11.40
N PRO A 11 15.07 -39.94 10.55
CA PRO A 11 15.17 -38.57 11.05
C PRO A 11 13.85 -38.14 11.71
N PRO A 12 13.89 -37.28 12.74
CA PRO A 12 12.69 -36.75 13.38
C PRO A 12 11.96 -35.83 12.41
N THR A 13 10.70 -36.16 12.12
CA THR A 13 9.72 -35.26 11.51
C THR A 13 9.50 -34.08 12.46
N GLN A 14 10.25 -32.99 12.25
CA GLN A 14 9.94 -31.72 12.87
C GLN A 14 8.66 -31.18 12.23
N SER A 15 7.56 -31.36 12.94
CA SER A 15 6.28 -30.74 12.64
C SER A 15 6.39 -29.23 12.84
N LEU A 16 6.65 -28.52 11.75
CA LEU A 16 6.59 -27.06 11.69
C LEU A 16 5.11 -26.63 11.73
N TYR A 17 4.51 -26.68 12.91
CA TYR A 17 3.33 -25.87 13.22
C TYR A 17 3.77 -24.41 13.30
N LEU A 18 3.86 -23.75 12.15
CA LEU A 18 3.80 -22.29 12.11
C LEU A 18 2.37 -21.90 12.48
N PRO A 19 2.14 -21.15 13.58
CA PRO A 19 0.81 -20.62 13.83
C PRO A 19 0.49 -19.69 12.66
N MET A 20 -0.45 -20.11 11.82
CA MET A 20 -1.17 -19.22 10.91
C MET A 20 -1.92 -18.21 11.78
N ILE A 21 -1.20 -17.20 12.26
CA ILE A 21 -1.80 -15.94 12.68
C ILE A 21 -2.21 -15.25 11.38
N PHE A 22 -3.30 -15.72 10.81
CA PHE A 22 -4.10 -14.98 9.85
C PHE A 22 -4.65 -13.78 10.63
N GLN A 23 -3.83 -12.75 10.84
CA GLN A 23 -4.35 -11.48 11.32
C GLN A 23 -5.32 -11.00 10.25
N PRO A 24 -6.61 -10.78 10.58
CA PRO A 24 -7.55 -10.16 9.67
C PRO A 24 -7.20 -8.67 9.57
N VAL A 25 -6.15 -8.33 8.82
CA VAL A 25 -5.82 -6.94 8.49
C VAL A 25 -6.82 -6.36 7.47
N PHE A 26 -7.78 -7.16 7.02
CA PHE A 26 -8.83 -6.74 6.08
C PHE A 26 -10.00 -5.96 6.71
N LEU A 27 -10.01 -5.71 8.03
CA LEU A 27 -11.13 -5.04 8.70
C LEU A 27 -10.85 -3.63 9.24
N TRP A 28 -9.64 -3.08 9.07
CA TRP A 28 -9.34 -1.71 9.52
C TRP A 28 -9.61 -0.62 8.47
N ALA A 29 -9.93 -0.97 7.22
CA ALA A 29 -10.15 0.02 6.17
C ALA A 29 -11.57 0.64 6.13
N PHE A 30 -12.50 0.19 6.99
CA PHE A 30 -13.89 0.69 6.99
C PHE A 30 -14.32 1.49 8.23
N GLN A 31 -13.43 1.69 9.23
CA GLN A 31 -13.83 2.23 10.54
C GLN A 31 -13.47 3.70 10.78
N ALA A 32 -13.50 4.54 9.75
CA ALA A 32 -13.34 5.99 9.92
C ALA A 32 -14.56 6.77 9.39
N PHE A 33 -15.75 6.45 9.92
CA PHE A 33 -16.90 7.35 9.84
C PHE A 33 -17.80 7.20 11.07
N ILE A 34 -17.29 7.64 12.23
CA ILE A 34 -18.18 8.12 13.30
C ILE A 34 -18.00 9.65 13.32
N PRO A 35 -18.90 10.43 12.70
CA PRO A 35 -18.94 11.86 12.93
C PRO A 35 -19.30 12.06 14.40
N SER A 36 -18.34 12.52 15.20
CA SER A 36 -18.63 12.98 16.56
C SER A 36 -19.45 14.26 16.44
N THR A 37 -20.77 14.11 16.42
CA THR A 37 -21.71 15.20 16.55
C THR A 37 -21.91 15.51 18.04
N LEU A 38 -21.98 16.81 18.32
CA LEU A 38 -22.58 17.46 19.49
C LEU A 38 -21.73 17.54 20.78
N GLY A 39 -21.11 18.71 20.92
CA GLY A 39 -20.77 19.32 22.19
C GLY A 39 -20.93 20.84 22.08
N LEU A 40 -22.19 21.30 22.08
CA LEU A 40 -22.57 22.71 22.16
C LEU A 40 -22.32 23.19 23.60
N THR A 41 -21.23 23.90 23.84
CA THR A 41 -21.09 24.74 25.04
C THR A 41 -20.71 26.14 24.61
N GLY A 42 -21.69 27.03 24.67
CA GLY A 42 -21.52 28.47 24.45
C GLY A 42 -20.83 29.10 25.65
N ALA A 43 -19.69 29.73 25.41
CA ALA A 43 -19.11 30.74 26.27
C ALA A 43 -18.59 31.86 25.36
N THR A 44 -19.42 32.89 25.15
CA THR A 44 -19.08 34.08 24.37
C THR A 44 -18.27 35.03 25.25
N THR A 45 -16.94 34.93 25.22
CA THR A 45 -16.05 35.97 25.76
C THR A 45 -15.83 37.04 24.71
N ASN A 46 -16.47 38.19 24.91
CA ASN A 46 -16.27 39.41 24.14
C ASN A 46 -14.79 39.80 24.14
N THR A 47 -14.09 39.49 23.05
CA THR A 47 -12.70 39.88 22.82
C THR A 47 -12.73 41.08 21.88
N GLY A 48 -12.09 42.17 22.30
CA GLY A 48 -11.98 43.42 21.53
C GLY A 48 -11.38 43.20 20.14
N PRO A 49 -11.35 44.25 19.28
CA PRO A 49 -11.02 44.17 17.85
C PRO A 49 -9.69 43.44 17.62
N GLY A 50 -9.82 42.13 17.44
CA GLY A 50 -8.71 41.18 17.38
C GLY A 50 -8.11 41.26 16.00
N MET A 51 -6.81 41.53 15.95
CA MET A 51 -6.02 41.31 14.75
C MET A 51 -6.27 39.86 14.31
N ALA A 52 -6.82 39.70 13.12
CA ALA A 52 -7.01 38.39 12.52
C ALA A 52 -5.67 37.63 12.59
N PRO A 53 -5.65 36.37 13.03
CA PRO A 53 -4.46 35.55 12.98
C PRO A 53 -3.88 35.61 11.57
N TYR A 54 -2.62 36.03 11.45
CA TYR A 54 -1.92 36.04 10.18
C TYR A 54 -1.69 34.57 9.79
N GLU A 55 -2.54 34.04 8.91
CA GLU A 55 -2.27 32.75 8.30
C GLU A 55 -0.97 32.87 7.49
N ASN A 56 -0.01 31.99 7.74
CA ASN A 56 1.22 31.91 6.94
C ASN A 56 0.97 31.00 5.73
N PRO A 57 0.74 31.55 4.52
CA PRO A 57 0.43 30.74 3.33
C PRO A 57 1.61 29.84 2.89
N GLY A 58 2.82 30.08 3.40
CA GLY A 58 4.02 29.30 3.04
C GLY A 58 4.00 27.85 3.52
N ASN A 59 3.27 27.53 4.60
CA ASN A 59 3.27 26.18 5.16
C ASN A 59 2.49 25.19 4.29
N HIS A 60 1.39 25.65 3.67
CA HIS A 60 0.56 24.80 2.81
C HIS A 60 1.28 24.35 1.55
N SER A 61 1.96 25.29 0.88
CA SER A 61 2.68 25.00 -0.36
C SER A 61 3.87 24.06 -0.13
N ASN A 62 4.57 24.20 0.99
CA ASN A 62 5.68 23.32 1.34
C ASN A 62 5.19 21.87 1.55
N VAL A 63 4.17 21.68 2.39
CA VAL A 63 3.61 20.35 2.67
C VAL A 63 3.04 19.71 1.41
N GLN A 64 2.37 20.49 0.55
CA GLN A 64 1.89 20.02 -0.74
C GLN A 64 3.04 19.54 -1.64
N ALA A 65 4.12 20.32 -1.77
CA ALA A 65 5.28 19.95 -2.57
C ALA A 65 5.97 18.67 -2.05
N GLN A 66 6.04 18.49 -0.72
CA GLN A 66 6.55 17.26 -0.11
C GLN A 66 5.69 16.04 -0.49
N MET A 67 4.36 16.16 -0.41
CA MET A 67 3.44 15.09 -0.82
C MET A 67 3.57 14.76 -2.31
N GLU A 68 3.66 15.77 -3.18
CA GLU A 68 3.84 15.58 -4.63
C GLU A 68 5.15 14.87 -4.95
N SER A 69 6.25 15.30 -4.32
CA SER A 69 7.56 14.64 -4.46
C SER A 69 7.51 13.19 -4.02
N PHE A 70 6.91 12.92 -2.86
CA PHE A 70 6.79 11.55 -2.33
C PHE A 70 5.93 10.66 -3.21
N VAL A 71 4.78 11.15 -3.71
CA VAL A 71 3.97 10.42 -4.69
C VAL A 71 4.76 10.14 -5.97
N GLY A 72 5.56 11.09 -6.46
CA GLY A 72 6.46 10.89 -7.59
C GLY A 72 7.47 9.76 -7.35
N GLN A 73 8.07 9.72 -6.16
CA GLN A 73 8.98 8.65 -5.74
C GLN A 73 8.28 7.29 -5.71
N LEU A 74 7.09 7.20 -5.11
CA LEU A 74 6.30 5.96 -5.09
C LEU A 74 5.95 5.47 -6.50
N ARG A 75 5.54 6.38 -7.39
CA ARG A 75 5.27 6.04 -8.80
C ARG A 75 6.49 5.54 -9.55
N SER A 76 7.67 6.05 -9.24
CA SER A 76 8.93 5.58 -9.85
C SER A 76 9.25 4.11 -9.55
N LEU A 77 8.58 3.52 -8.55
CA LEU A 77 8.67 2.11 -8.21
C LEU A 77 7.68 1.24 -9.00
N ILE A 78 6.92 1.83 -9.92
CA ILE A 78 5.93 1.15 -10.75
C ILE A 78 6.35 1.32 -12.20
N TYR A 79 6.72 0.21 -12.84
CA TYR A 79 7.23 0.20 -14.21
C TYR A 79 6.15 -0.29 -15.16
N HIS A 80 5.55 0.63 -15.91
CA HIS A 80 4.38 0.42 -16.78
C HIS A 80 3.19 -0.20 -16.04
N THR A 81 3.22 -1.51 -15.82
CA THR A 81 2.14 -2.30 -15.22
C THR A 81 2.62 -3.20 -14.07
N HIS A 82 3.88 -3.06 -13.65
CA HIS A 82 4.48 -3.93 -12.65
C HIS A 82 5.00 -3.14 -11.48
N PHE A 83 4.67 -3.59 -10.29
CA PHE A 83 5.23 -3.04 -9.06
C PHE A 83 6.63 -3.62 -8.84
N ASN A 84 7.65 -2.75 -8.81
CA ASN A 84 9.02 -3.13 -8.50
C ASN A 84 9.19 -3.34 -6.99
N TYR A 85 8.56 -4.40 -6.49
CA TYR A 85 8.60 -4.82 -5.10
C TYR A 85 10.02 -4.92 -4.52
N PRO A 86 11.02 -5.53 -5.19
CA PRO A 86 12.38 -5.62 -4.65
C PRO A 86 12.99 -4.23 -4.36
N LYS A 87 12.79 -3.28 -5.28
CA LYS A 87 13.26 -1.89 -5.08
C LYS A 87 12.49 -1.18 -3.98
N PHE A 88 11.18 -1.43 -3.85
CA PHE A 88 10.40 -0.89 -2.73
C PHE A 88 10.91 -1.43 -1.38
N GLU A 89 11.13 -2.74 -1.26
CA GLU A 89 11.62 -3.35 -0.02
C GLU A 89 13.00 -2.81 0.37
N ALA A 90 13.90 -2.65 -0.59
CA ALA A 90 15.22 -2.05 -0.36
C ALA A 90 15.17 -0.60 0.15
N ASN A 91 14.07 0.13 -0.10
CA ASN A 91 13.90 1.53 0.32
C ASN A 91 12.83 1.70 1.42
N ALA A 92 12.28 0.62 1.96
CA ALA A 92 11.09 0.68 2.82
C ALA A 92 11.29 1.56 4.06
N GLU A 93 12.43 1.44 4.74
CA GLU A 93 12.75 2.26 5.92
C GLU A 93 12.87 3.76 5.58
N VAL A 94 13.43 4.09 4.42
CA VAL A 94 13.57 5.48 3.96
C VAL A 94 12.20 6.07 3.65
N LEU A 95 11.35 5.33 2.94
CA LEU A 95 9.98 5.75 2.61
C LEU A 95 9.12 5.92 3.86
N ASP A 96 9.27 5.05 4.86
CA ASP A 96 8.56 5.13 6.13
C ASP A 96 8.93 6.38 6.95
N LYS A 97 10.24 6.71 6.98
CA LYS A 97 10.71 7.97 7.59
C LYS A 97 10.16 9.20 6.87
N GLN A 98 10.09 9.16 5.54
CA GLN A 98 9.53 10.26 4.73
C GLN A 98 8.04 10.46 4.99
N VAL A 99 7.23 9.39 5.00
CA VAL A 99 5.78 9.54 5.27
C VAL A 99 5.53 10.02 6.69
N SER A 100 6.36 9.61 7.66
CA SER A 100 6.31 10.10 9.05
C SER A 100 6.61 11.61 9.12
N HIS A 101 7.63 12.08 8.41
CA HIS A 101 7.96 13.50 8.32
C HIS A 101 6.85 14.33 7.67
N ILE A 102 6.27 13.84 6.57
CA ILE A 102 5.12 14.48 5.90
C ILE A 102 3.92 14.54 6.85
N THR A 103 3.67 13.48 7.62
CA THR A 103 2.59 13.41 8.60
C THR A 103 2.77 14.44 9.71
N ALA A 104 3.98 14.59 10.24
CA ALA A 104 4.31 15.62 11.22
C ALA A 104 4.06 17.03 10.64
N SER A 105 4.61 17.32 9.45
CA SER A 105 4.44 18.62 8.78
C SER A 105 2.97 18.94 8.46
N PHE A 106 2.19 17.95 8.01
CA PHE A 106 0.75 18.11 7.79
C PHE A 106 0.00 18.40 9.09
N ASN A 107 0.46 17.84 10.22
CA ASN A 107 -0.18 18.06 11.49
C ASN A 107 0.02 19.47 12.06
N GLU A 108 1.13 20.12 11.72
CA GLU A 108 1.46 21.50 12.08
C GLU A 108 0.68 22.54 11.27
N VAL A 109 0.11 22.15 10.12
CA VAL A 109 -0.69 23.06 9.28
C VAL A 109 -2.08 23.27 9.90
N SER A 110 -2.41 24.52 10.22
CA SER A 110 -3.72 24.97 10.66
C SER A 110 -4.05 26.36 10.10
N PRO A 111 -5.25 26.58 9.51
CA PRO A 111 -6.31 25.60 9.29
C PRO A 111 -6.02 24.66 8.11
N ARG A 112 -6.53 23.42 8.16
CA ARG A 112 -6.34 22.46 7.05
C ARG A 112 -7.38 22.68 5.97
N THR A 113 -6.94 22.88 4.74
CA THR A 113 -7.86 22.90 3.59
C THR A 113 -8.33 21.49 3.26
N LYS A 114 -9.56 21.38 2.74
CA LYS A 114 -10.11 20.11 2.23
C LYS A 114 -9.21 19.49 1.15
N HIS A 115 -8.61 20.33 0.33
CA HIS A 115 -7.69 19.91 -0.73
C HIS A 115 -6.44 19.22 -0.15
N LEU A 116 -5.75 19.88 0.78
CA LEU A 116 -4.55 19.35 1.42
C LEU A 116 -4.86 18.04 2.17
N SER A 117 -6.02 17.97 2.83
CA SER A 117 -6.47 16.78 3.55
C SER A 117 -6.71 15.59 2.62
N ASN A 118 -7.33 15.83 1.46
CA ASN A 118 -7.53 14.79 0.44
C ASN A 118 -6.20 14.30 -0.13
N GLN A 119 -5.27 15.21 -0.41
CA GLN A 119 -3.94 14.89 -0.92
C GLN A 119 -3.14 14.05 0.08
N PHE A 120 -3.14 14.42 1.35
CA PHE A 120 -2.49 13.65 2.42
C PHE A 120 -3.07 12.24 2.52
N ARG A 121 -4.40 12.12 2.50
CA ARG A 121 -5.09 10.83 2.55
C ARG A 121 -4.72 9.93 1.37
N PHE A 122 -4.70 10.49 0.15
CA PHE A 122 -4.30 9.75 -1.04
C PHE A 122 -2.84 9.29 -0.96
N THR A 123 -1.93 10.19 -0.56
CA THR A 123 -0.50 9.93 -0.41
C THR A 123 -0.23 8.77 0.57
N THR A 124 -0.87 8.82 1.74
CA THR A 124 -0.76 7.77 2.77
C THR A 124 -1.33 6.45 2.25
N LYS A 125 -2.50 6.50 1.60
CA LYS A 125 -3.14 5.30 1.04
C LYS A 125 -2.29 4.61 -0.01
N LEU A 126 -1.64 5.37 -0.90
CA LEU A 126 -0.75 4.82 -1.91
C LEU A 126 0.43 4.06 -1.29
N PHE A 127 1.10 4.68 -0.30
CA PHE A 127 2.19 4.04 0.43
C PHE A 127 1.74 2.76 1.15
N GLU A 128 0.64 2.81 1.90
CA GLU A 128 0.07 1.66 2.60
C GLU A 128 -0.26 0.51 1.64
N THR A 129 -0.90 0.81 0.50
CA THR A 129 -1.23 -0.21 -0.50
C THR A 129 0.02 -0.86 -1.06
N MET A 130 1.08 -0.10 -1.35
CA MET A 130 2.35 -0.65 -1.81
C MET A 130 3.04 -1.51 -0.74
N ALA A 131 3.01 -1.09 0.53
CA ALA A 131 3.55 -1.87 1.64
C ALA A 131 2.81 -3.19 1.85
N VAL A 132 1.47 -3.17 1.72
CA VAL A 132 0.64 -4.38 1.80
C VAL A 132 0.93 -5.31 0.63
N ALA A 133 0.96 -4.80 -0.60
CA ALA A 133 1.31 -5.58 -1.80
C ALA A 133 2.70 -6.23 -1.66
N ALA A 134 3.68 -5.46 -1.16
CA ALA A 134 5.03 -5.93 -0.89
C ALA A 134 5.04 -7.12 0.09
N LYS A 135 4.33 -7.00 1.21
CA LYS A 135 4.20 -8.08 2.20
C LYS A 135 3.55 -9.34 1.61
N TYR A 136 2.54 -9.20 0.76
CA TYR A 136 1.90 -10.33 0.10
C TYR A 136 2.83 -11.02 -0.90
N ILE A 137 3.52 -10.25 -1.76
CA ILE A 137 4.48 -10.78 -2.72
C ILE A 137 5.62 -11.52 -1.99
N ARG A 138 6.14 -10.93 -0.90
CA ARG A 138 7.18 -11.55 -0.07
C ARG A 138 6.78 -12.91 0.47
N SER A 139 5.58 -13.00 1.07
CA SER A 139 5.12 -14.23 1.71
C SER A 139 4.80 -15.35 0.72
N LYS A 140 4.46 -15.01 -0.54
CA LYS A 140 4.06 -15.97 -1.57
C LYS A 140 5.21 -16.45 -2.46
N ASN A 141 6.35 -15.77 -2.48
CA ASN A 141 7.55 -16.23 -3.20
C ASN A 141 8.15 -17.53 -2.61
N MET A 142 7.64 -18.03 -1.48
CA MET A 142 8.19 -19.24 -0.84
C MET A 142 7.74 -20.57 -1.45
N PHE A 143 6.69 -20.64 -2.28
CA PHE A 143 6.06 -21.95 -2.56
C PHE A 143 5.94 -22.38 -4.03
N GLY A 144 6.33 -21.56 -5.02
CA GLY A 144 6.32 -21.99 -6.43
C GLY A 144 4.96 -22.43 -6.99
N GLU A 145 3.87 -22.19 -6.23
CA GLU A 145 2.54 -22.66 -6.58
C GLU A 145 1.85 -21.73 -7.58
N PRO A 146 1.03 -22.26 -8.50
CA PRO A 146 0.36 -21.48 -9.54
C PRO A 146 -0.59 -20.41 -8.99
N TYR A 147 -1.10 -20.53 -7.76
CA TYR A 147 -1.89 -19.46 -7.14
C TYR A 147 -1.07 -18.20 -6.82
N CYS A 148 0.27 -18.31 -6.71
CA CYS A 148 1.13 -17.18 -6.38
C CYS A 148 1.19 -16.15 -7.53
N SER A 149 1.10 -16.59 -8.79
CA SER A 149 1.09 -15.67 -9.94
C SER A 149 -0.17 -14.82 -9.95
N MET A 150 -1.35 -15.42 -9.73
CA MET A 150 -2.62 -14.69 -9.68
C MET A 150 -2.64 -13.65 -8.55
N VAL A 151 -2.15 -14.00 -7.36
CA VAL A 151 -2.07 -13.04 -6.24
C VAL A 151 -1.11 -11.89 -6.58
N ARG A 152 0.02 -12.18 -7.23
CA ARG A 152 0.96 -11.16 -7.69
C ARG A 152 0.32 -10.23 -8.71
N GLU A 153 -0.40 -10.77 -9.69
CA GLU A 153 -1.11 -9.97 -10.71
C GLU A 153 -2.17 -9.06 -10.09
N ILE A 154 -2.92 -9.54 -9.08
CA ILE A 154 -3.88 -8.71 -8.34
C ILE A 154 -3.17 -7.59 -7.58
N CYS A 155 -2.01 -7.87 -6.97
CA CYS A 155 -1.21 -6.85 -6.28
C CYS A 155 -0.67 -5.80 -7.26
N ASP A 156 -0.10 -6.23 -8.38
CA ASP A 156 0.37 -5.37 -9.47
C ASP A 156 -0.77 -4.49 -9.98
N LEU A 157 -1.96 -5.06 -10.22
CA LEU A 157 -3.14 -4.35 -10.68
C LEU A 157 -3.59 -3.29 -9.66
N HIS A 158 -3.73 -3.65 -8.39
CA HIS A 158 -4.13 -2.71 -7.33
C HIS A 158 -3.17 -1.52 -7.22
N VAL A 159 -1.86 -1.77 -7.25
CA VAL A 159 -0.84 -0.71 -7.18
C VAL A 159 -0.88 0.15 -8.46
N THR A 160 -1.04 -0.47 -9.64
CA THR A 160 -1.10 0.23 -10.93
C THR A 160 -2.36 1.09 -11.08
N VAL A 161 -3.51 0.64 -10.58
CA VAL A 161 -4.74 1.46 -10.61
C VAL A 161 -4.53 2.76 -9.81
N LEU A 162 -3.81 2.73 -8.70
CA LEU A 162 -3.53 3.94 -7.92
C LEU A 162 -2.60 4.93 -8.66
N THR A 163 -1.80 4.48 -9.62
CA THR A 163 -0.99 5.40 -10.46
C THR A 163 -1.81 6.12 -11.52
N MET A 164 -3.04 5.67 -11.78
CA MET A 164 -3.96 6.34 -12.71
C MET A 164 -4.56 7.63 -12.13
N PHE A 165 -4.35 7.89 -10.85
CA PHE A 165 -4.71 9.14 -10.19
C PHE A 165 -3.51 10.08 -10.24
N ASN A 166 -3.70 11.40 -10.08
CA ASN A 166 -2.63 12.39 -9.88
C ASN A 166 -2.25 12.49 -8.39
N SER A 167 -1.31 13.37 -8.05
CA SER A 167 -0.87 13.57 -6.65
C SER A 167 -2.00 13.99 -5.71
N HIS A 168 -3.08 14.55 -6.22
CA HIS A 168 -4.25 14.97 -5.45
C HIS A 168 -5.32 13.88 -5.31
N GLY A 169 -5.08 12.68 -5.85
CA GLY A 169 -6.05 11.58 -5.83
C GLY A 169 -7.21 11.73 -6.81
N LEU A 170 -7.07 12.57 -7.85
CA LEU A 170 -8.03 12.70 -8.94
C LEU A 170 -7.57 11.89 -10.15
N PRO A 171 -8.46 11.28 -10.95
CA PRO A 171 -8.06 10.60 -12.18
C PRO A 171 -7.21 11.50 -13.08
N ASP A 172 -6.03 11.01 -13.47
CA ASP A 172 -5.12 11.73 -14.35
C ASP A 172 -5.62 11.62 -15.80
N LYS A 173 -5.98 12.77 -16.38
CA LYS A 173 -6.49 12.85 -17.76
C LYS A 173 -5.41 12.62 -18.81
N VAL A 174 -4.14 12.75 -18.42
CA VAL A 174 -2.99 12.63 -19.33
C VAL A 174 -2.60 11.18 -19.53
N LEU A 175 -2.98 10.28 -18.61
CA LEU A 175 -2.82 8.85 -18.76
C LEU A 175 -3.82 8.34 -19.80
N VAL A 176 -3.47 8.52 -21.07
CA VAL A 176 -4.06 7.80 -22.19
C VAL A 176 -3.68 6.33 -21.97
N ILE A 177 -4.60 5.57 -21.39
CA ILE A 177 -4.50 4.11 -21.33
C ILE A 177 -4.46 3.66 -22.78
N THR A 178 -3.27 3.42 -23.31
CA THR A 178 -3.15 2.75 -24.60
C THR A 178 -3.70 1.35 -24.38
N PRO A 179 -4.81 0.97 -25.04
CA PRO A 179 -5.41 -0.33 -24.84
C PRO A 179 -4.36 -1.37 -25.21
N ARG A 180 -3.81 -2.04 -24.20
CA ARG A 180 -2.86 -3.12 -24.43
C ARG A 180 -3.65 -4.19 -25.15
N LYS A 181 -3.15 -4.61 -26.32
CA LYS A 181 -3.64 -5.81 -26.97
C LYS A 181 -3.33 -6.95 -26.01
N LEU A 182 -4.29 -7.29 -25.15
CA LEU A 182 -4.22 -8.41 -24.23
C LEU A 182 -3.96 -9.63 -25.11
N ARG A 183 -2.71 -10.08 -25.16
CA ARG A 183 -2.39 -11.42 -25.63
C ARG A 183 -2.91 -12.33 -24.54
N ILE A 184 -4.21 -12.62 -24.58
CA ILE A 184 -4.75 -13.82 -23.97
C ILE A 184 -4.08 -14.92 -24.77
N SER A 185 -2.92 -15.37 -24.31
CA SER A 185 -2.34 -16.61 -24.79
C SER A 185 -3.44 -17.64 -24.58
N SER A 186 -3.97 -18.14 -25.70
CA SER A 186 -4.76 -19.36 -25.74
C SER A 186 -4.15 -20.30 -24.70
N VAL A 187 -4.88 -20.56 -23.63
CA VAL A 187 -4.55 -21.68 -22.75
C VAL A 187 -4.83 -22.86 -23.64
N ASP A 188 -3.80 -23.31 -24.35
CA ASP A 188 -3.86 -24.54 -25.12
C ASP A 188 -4.11 -25.62 -24.06
N CYS A 189 -5.39 -25.98 -23.90
CA CYS A 189 -5.82 -27.13 -23.14
C CYS A 189 -4.99 -28.28 -23.68
N VAL A 190 -4.03 -28.74 -22.88
CA VAL A 190 -3.35 -29.99 -23.13
C VAL A 190 -4.44 -31.04 -22.97
N ASP A 191 -5.05 -31.40 -24.11
CA ASP A 191 -5.79 -32.65 -24.29
C ASP A 191 -4.80 -33.76 -24.00
N SER A 192 -4.61 -34.03 -22.71
CA SER A 192 -3.92 -35.21 -22.22
C SER A 192 -4.88 -36.36 -22.47
N ALA A 193 -4.94 -36.75 -23.75
CA ALA A 193 -5.67 -37.90 -24.22
C ALA A 193 -5.19 -39.11 -23.43
N MET A 194 -6.14 -39.61 -22.65
CA MET A 194 -6.09 -40.81 -21.86
C MET A 194 -6.01 -41.99 -22.83
N ASN A 195 -4.79 -42.40 -23.19
CA ASN A 195 -4.54 -43.72 -23.78
C ASN A 195 -4.46 -44.74 -22.63
N ILE A 196 -5.56 -45.43 -22.37
CA ILE A 196 -5.64 -46.72 -21.67
C ILE A 196 -6.10 -47.75 -22.68
#